data_AF-A0A760VKC2-F1
#
_entry.id   AF-A0A760VKC2-F1
#
_cell.length_a   1.000
_cell.length_b   1.000
_cell.length_c   1.000
_cell.angle_alpha   90.00
_cell.angle_beta   90.00
_cell.angle_gamma   90.00
#
_symmetry.space_group_name_H-M   'P 1'
#
loop_
_entity.id
_entity.type
_entity.pdbx_description
1 polymer ?
#
loop_
_entity_poly.entity_id
_entity_poly.type
_entity_poly.pdbx_seq_one_letter_code
_entity_poly.pdbx_strand_id
1 'polypeptide(L)'
;MNIDKQALREVAEKATKGPWKVFSDIDTKTFSIHTPRDKRCENVIKWGGFDCQPNAEANAEFIAAFNPKVALALLDENIQLQRGKDALEAVALALRDDMRDAWEQLEEAEKQVEEFTMWIKRLAHSLRNAKPDSKLHGAVMDYLSRKGLISVEDVLR
;
A
#
# COMPACT_ATOMS: atom_id res chain seq x y z
N MET A 1 -13.01 -15.82 11.48
CA MET A 1 -13.78 -16.61 10.49
C MET A 1 -13.03 -16.54 9.17
N ASN A 2 -12.65 -17.67 8.57
CA ASN A 2 -12.02 -17.69 7.25
C ASN A 2 -13.11 -17.97 6.22
N ILE A 3 -13.30 -17.06 5.26
CA ILE A 3 -14.34 -17.20 4.23
C ILE A 3 -13.67 -17.79 2.99
N ASP A 4 -14.17 -18.95 2.53
CA ASP A 4 -13.74 -19.54 1.27
C ASP A 4 -14.34 -18.75 0.09
N LYS A 5 -13.56 -17.77 -0.41
CA LYS A 5 -13.97 -16.89 -1.51
C LYS A 5 -14.15 -17.64 -2.83
N GLN A 6 -13.43 -18.75 -3.03
CA GLN A 6 -13.51 -19.53 -4.26
C GLN A 6 -14.81 -20.35 -4.27
N ALA A 7 -15.10 -21.03 -3.16
CA ALA A 7 -16.39 -21.70 -3.00
C ALA A 7 -17.57 -20.73 -3.14
N LEU A 8 -17.48 -19.53 -2.55
CA LEU A 8 -18.49 -18.47 -2.70
C LEU A 8 -18.66 -18.02 -4.16
N ARG A 9 -17.56 -17.88 -4.90
CA ARG A 9 -17.61 -17.53 -6.31
C ARG A 9 -18.33 -18.59 -7.13
N GLU A 10 -17.98 -19.85 -6.93
CA GLU A 10 -18.57 -20.98 -7.68
C GLU A 10 -20.08 -21.11 -7.45
N VAL A 11 -20.55 -20.93 -6.21
CA VAL A 11 -22.00 -20.95 -5.93
C VAL A 11 -22.70 -19.73 -6.53
N ALA A 12 -22.10 -18.54 -6.48
CA ALA A 12 -22.66 -17.34 -7.10
C ALA A 12 -22.65 -17.42 -8.65
N GLU A 13 -21.68 -18.12 -9.22
CA GLU A 13 -21.60 -18.39 -10.66
C GLU A 13 -22.74 -19.28 -11.15
N LYS A 14 -23.11 -20.30 -10.37
CA LYS A 14 -24.19 -21.26 -10.67
C LYS A 14 -25.60 -20.73 -10.36
N ALA A 15 -25.72 -19.76 -9.46
CA ALA A 15 -27.01 -19.21 -9.05
C ALA A 15 -27.68 -18.35 -10.15
N THR A 16 -29.01 -18.21 -10.06
CA THR A 16 -29.81 -17.35 -10.95
C THR A 16 -29.26 -15.92 -10.92
N LYS A 17 -28.85 -15.40 -12.08
CA LYS A 17 -28.26 -14.06 -12.15
C LYS A 17 -29.29 -12.98 -11.81
N GLY A 18 -28.82 -11.93 -11.14
CA GLY A 18 -29.61 -10.73 -10.90
C GLY A 18 -29.91 -9.94 -12.19
N PRO A 19 -30.67 -8.83 -12.10
CA PRO A 19 -31.18 -8.24 -10.86
C PRO A 19 -32.30 -9.09 -10.25
N TRP A 20 -32.36 -9.09 -8.92
CA TRP A 20 -33.47 -9.68 -8.16
C TRP A 20 -34.35 -8.57 -7.62
N LYS A 21 -35.65 -8.85 -7.43
CA LYS A 21 -36.62 -7.93 -6.84
C LYS A 21 -37.46 -8.63 -5.79
N VAL A 22 -37.81 -7.89 -4.75
CA VAL A 22 -38.76 -8.34 -3.73
C VAL A 22 -40.17 -8.31 -4.31
N PHE A 23 -40.93 -9.34 -4.01
CA PHE A 23 -42.36 -9.40 -4.16
C PHE A 23 -42.99 -9.51 -2.78
N SER A 24 -44.02 -8.71 -2.55
CA SER A 24 -44.82 -8.71 -1.33
C SER A 24 -46.29 -8.94 -1.67
N ASP A 25 -46.90 -9.90 -0.98
CA ASP A 25 -48.35 -10.10 -0.96
C ASP A 25 -48.83 -9.66 0.43
N ILE A 26 -49.43 -8.46 0.49
CA ILE A 26 -49.80 -7.80 1.75
C ILE A 26 -50.88 -8.58 2.49
N ASP A 27 -51.82 -9.18 1.75
CA ASP A 27 -52.95 -9.91 2.31
C ASP A 27 -52.50 -11.20 3.01
N THR A 28 -51.48 -11.86 2.46
CA THR A 28 -50.90 -13.09 3.03
C THR A 28 -49.65 -12.87 3.86
N LYS A 29 -49.12 -11.64 3.91
CA LYS A 29 -47.82 -11.28 4.51
C LYS A 29 -46.68 -12.19 4.03
N THR A 30 -46.72 -12.56 2.76
CA THR A 30 -45.72 -13.40 2.11
C THR A 30 -44.73 -12.54 1.35
N PHE A 31 -43.44 -12.80 1.59
CA PHE A 31 -42.33 -12.11 0.92
C PHE A 31 -41.50 -13.11 0.14
N SER A 32 -41.18 -12.79 -1.11
CA SER A 32 -40.40 -13.67 -2.00
C SER A 32 -39.52 -12.85 -2.93
N ILE A 33 -38.57 -13.52 -3.60
CA ILE A 33 -37.60 -12.87 -4.48
C ILE A 33 -37.73 -13.45 -5.89
N HIS A 34 -37.78 -12.57 -6.90
CA HIS A 34 -37.96 -12.92 -8.30
C HIS A 34 -36.94 -12.23 -9.20
N THR A 35 -36.84 -12.67 -10.46
CA THR A 35 -36.28 -11.82 -11.50
C THR A 35 -37.36 -10.88 -12.06
N PRO A 36 -37.01 -9.69 -12.60
CA PRO A 36 -38.01 -8.74 -13.12
C PRO A 36 -38.89 -9.25 -14.26
N ARG A 37 -38.56 -10.39 -14.88
CA ARG A 37 -39.32 -10.98 -15.99
C ARG A 37 -40.30 -12.05 -15.52
N ASP A 38 -40.20 -12.49 -14.27
CA ASP A 38 -41.01 -13.59 -13.75
C ASP A 38 -42.42 -13.11 -13.41
N LYS A 39 -43.41 -13.91 -13.78
CA LYS A 39 -44.79 -13.77 -13.28
C LYS A 39 -44.91 -14.55 -11.97
N ARG A 40 -45.83 -14.11 -11.10
CA ARG A 40 -46.18 -14.52 -9.71
C ARG A 40 -45.81 -15.95 -9.20
N CYS A 41 -45.55 -16.92 -10.06
CA CYS A 41 -45.27 -18.32 -9.71
C CYS A 41 -43.80 -18.76 -9.85
N GLU A 42 -42.93 -18.01 -10.53
CA GLU A 42 -41.50 -18.36 -10.71
C GLU A 42 -40.64 -17.60 -9.69
N ASN A 43 -40.68 -18.04 -8.43
CA ASN A 43 -39.87 -17.45 -7.36
C ASN A 43 -38.42 -17.95 -7.48
N VAL A 44 -37.44 -17.05 -7.47
CA VAL A 44 -36.01 -17.39 -7.31
C VAL A 44 -35.76 -17.89 -5.90
N ILE A 45 -36.39 -17.25 -4.89
CA ILE A 45 -36.40 -17.69 -3.50
C ILE A 45 -37.83 -17.58 -2.98
N LYS A 46 -38.41 -18.71 -2.56
CA LYS A 46 -39.68 -18.78 -1.82
C LYS A 46 -39.43 -19.56 -0.54
N TRP A 47 -39.44 -18.87 0.59
CA TRP A 47 -39.15 -19.47 1.88
C TRP A 47 -40.31 -19.23 2.84
N GLY A 48 -41.13 -20.27 3.07
CA GLY A 48 -42.30 -20.17 3.96
C GLY A 48 -41.95 -19.85 5.43
N GLY A 49 -40.69 -19.93 5.84
CA GLY A 49 -40.22 -19.51 7.15
C GLY A 49 -40.07 -17.98 7.33
N PHE A 50 -40.15 -17.21 6.24
CA PHE A 50 -40.21 -15.74 6.31
C PHE A 50 -41.62 -15.21 6.51
N ASP A 51 -42.64 -15.97 6.14
CA ASP A 51 -44.02 -15.49 6.18
C ASP A 51 -44.41 -15.11 7.61
N CYS A 52 -45.10 -13.99 7.76
CA CYS A 52 -45.56 -13.44 9.05
C CYS A 52 -44.43 -13.10 10.07
N GLN A 53 -43.16 -13.06 9.66
CA GLN A 53 -42.07 -12.58 10.52
C GLN A 53 -41.98 -11.04 10.50
N PRO A 54 -41.66 -10.37 11.63
CA PRO A 54 -41.54 -8.91 11.68
C PRO A 54 -40.53 -8.30 10.70
N ASN A 55 -39.43 -9.01 10.40
CA ASN A 55 -38.34 -8.53 9.52
C ASN A 55 -38.35 -9.17 8.12
N ALA A 56 -39.45 -9.83 7.72
CA ALA A 56 -39.51 -10.59 6.48
C ALA A 56 -39.21 -9.75 5.24
N GLU A 57 -39.78 -8.56 5.17
CA GLU A 57 -39.57 -7.60 4.09
C GLU A 57 -38.10 -7.17 3.99
N ALA A 58 -37.53 -6.69 5.10
CA ALA A 58 -36.14 -6.24 5.16
C ALA A 58 -35.14 -7.34 4.79
N ASN A 59 -35.39 -8.58 5.22
CA ASN A 59 -34.55 -9.72 4.86
C ASN A 59 -34.63 -10.04 3.36
N ALA A 60 -35.83 -10.00 2.77
CA ALA A 60 -36.02 -10.20 1.34
C ALA A 60 -35.33 -9.09 0.52
N GLU A 61 -35.46 -7.83 0.97
CA GLU A 61 -34.79 -6.68 0.35
C GLU A 61 -33.27 -6.83 0.39
N PHE A 62 -32.71 -7.19 1.55
CA PHE A 62 -31.28 -7.42 1.70
C PHE A 62 -30.76 -8.50 0.75
N ILE A 63 -31.43 -9.66 0.68
CA ILE A 63 -31.02 -10.77 -0.19
C ILE A 63 -31.18 -10.40 -1.67
N ALA A 64 -32.26 -9.69 -2.04
CA ALA A 64 -32.46 -9.23 -3.41
C ALA A 64 -31.40 -8.21 -3.85
N ALA A 65 -31.01 -7.30 -2.94
CA ALA A 65 -29.90 -6.37 -3.15
C ALA A 65 -28.56 -7.12 -3.25
N PHE A 66 -28.31 -8.08 -2.36
CA PHE A 66 -27.11 -8.94 -2.36
C PHE A 66 -27.25 -10.18 -3.26
N ASN A 67 -27.77 -9.98 -4.47
CA ASN A 67 -27.91 -11.07 -5.45
C ASN A 67 -26.52 -11.54 -5.97
N PRO A 68 -26.45 -12.69 -6.68
CA PRO A 68 -25.19 -13.26 -7.14
C PRO A 68 -24.36 -12.35 -8.04
N LYS A 69 -24.99 -11.44 -8.81
CA LYS A 69 -24.26 -10.46 -9.62
C LYS A 69 -23.47 -9.49 -8.75
N VAL A 70 -24.08 -9.01 -7.68
CA VAL A 70 -23.46 -8.09 -6.71
C VAL A 70 -22.37 -8.82 -5.91
N ALA A 71 -22.63 -10.04 -5.47
CA ALA A 71 -21.63 -10.85 -4.77
C ALA A 71 -20.36 -11.08 -5.61
N LEU A 72 -20.51 -11.41 -6.90
CA LEU A 72 -19.38 -11.56 -7.83
C LEU A 72 -18.60 -10.26 -8.02
N ALA A 73 -19.29 -9.13 -8.18
CA ALA A 73 -18.65 -7.83 -8.30
C ALA A 73 -17.82 -7.47 -7.05
N LEU A 74 -18.36 -7.71 -5.86
CA LEU A 74 -17.64 -7.48 -4.60
C LEU A 74 -16.45 -8.43 -4.42
N LEU A 75 -16.55 -9.68 -4.89
CA LEU A 75 -15.42 -10.61 -4.90
C LEU A 75 -14.32 -10.14 -5.86
N ASP A 76 -14.69 -9.62 -7.04
CA ASP A 76 -13.73 -9.05 -7.99
C ASP A 76 -13.03 -7.82 -7.40
N GLU A 77 -13.78 -6.89 -6.79
CA GLU A 77 -13.21 -5.73 -6.09
C GLU A 77 -12.25 -6.16 -4.97
N ASN A 78 -12.62 -7.19 -4.20
CA ASN A 78 -11.76 -7.71 -3.14
C ASN A 78 -10.44 -8.29 -3.68
N ILE A 79 -10.48 -8.99 -4.82
CA ILE A 79 -9.27 -9.50 -5.49
C ILE A 79 -8.40 -8.32 -5.98
N GLN A 80 -9.01 -7.28 -6.54
CA GLN A 80 -8.26 -6.09 -6.98
C GLN A 80 -7.60 -5.36 -5.80
N LEU A 81 -8.31 -5.20 -4.68
CA LEU A 81 -7.76 -4.62 -3.46
C LEU A 81 -6.59 -5.44 -2.90
N GLN A 82 -6.70 -6.78 -2.92
CA GLN A 82 -5.61 -7.65 -2.49
C GLN A 82 -4.38 -7.47 -3.37
N ARG A 83 -4.54 -7.46 -4.70
CA ARG A 83 -3.44 -7.21 -5.64
C ARG A 83 -2.80 -5.84 -5.43
N GLY A 84 -3.61 -4.81 -5.21
CA GLY A 84 -3.12 -3.46 -4.91
C GLY A 84 -2.32 -3.40 -3.62
N LYS A 85 -2.77 -4.10 -2.58
CA LYS A 85 -2.03 -4.25 -1.33
C LYS A 85 -0.68 -4.94 -1.55
N ASP A 86 -0.66 -6.07 -2.24
CA ASP A 86 0.55 -6.84 -2.49
C ASP A 86 1.57 -6.03 -3.33
N ALA A 87 1.08 -5.26 -4.32
CA ALA A 87 1.92 -4.36 -5.11
C ALA A 87 2.51 -3.21 -4.28
N LEU A 88 1.71 -2.60 -3.40
CA LEU A 88 2.18 -1.54 -2.52
C LEU A 88 3.23 -2.07 -1.52
N GLU A 89 3.04 -3.27 -1.00
CA GLU A 89 4.00 -3.93 -0.11
C GLU A 89 5.33 -4.22 -0.83
N ALA A 90 5.27 -4.70 -2.08
CA ALA A 90 6.46 -4.90 -2.90
C ALA A 90 7.23 -3.57 -3.16
N VAL A 91 6.52 -2.49 -3.48
CA VAL A 91 7.13 -1.16 -3.68
C VAL A 91 7.75 -0.63 -2.38
N ALA A 92 7.09 -0.82 -1.23
CA ALA A 92 7.62 -0.40 0.05
C ALA A 92 8.89 -1.17 0.46
N LEU A 93 8.99 -2.45 0.09
CA LEU A 93 10.20 -3.24 0.27
C LEU A 93 11.33 -2.75 -0.63
N ALA A 94 11.06 -2.54 -1.92
CA ALA A 94 12.07 -2.01 -2.85
C ALA A 94 12.61 -0.65 -2.39
N LEU A 95 11.73 0.27 -1.98
CA LEU A 95 12.16 1.58 -1.48
C LEU A 95 13.02 1.48 -0.21
N ARG A 96 12.76 0.50 0.66
CA ARG A 96 13.57 0.27 1.86
C ARG A 96 14.97 -0.19 1.49
N ASP A 97 15.09 -1.05 0.49
CA ASP A 97 16.37 -1.55 0.02
C ASP A 97 17.15 -0.43 -0.69
N ASP A 98 16.51 0.35 -1.56
CA ASP A 98 17.11 1.53 -2.20
C ASP A 98 17.62 2.55 -1.16
N MET A 99 16.85 2.77 -0.09
CA MET A 99 17.28 3.63 1.00
C MET A 99 18.51 3.08 1.70
N ARG A 100 18.55 1.78 1.99
CA ARG A 100 19.71 1.12 2.62
C ARG A 100 20.96 1.30 1.76
N ASP A 101 20.85 1.03 0.47
CA ASP A 101 21.97 1.18 -0.47
C ASP A 101 22.43 2.64 -0.51
N ALA A 102 21.51 3.60 -0.54
CA ALA A 102 21.85 5.02 -0.50
C ALA A 102 22.58 5.42 0.80
N TRP A 103 22.20 4.83 1.95
CA TRP A 103 22.89 5.06 3.23
C TRP A 103 24.30 4.46 3.24
N GLU A 104 24.48 3.24 2.72
CA GLU A 104 25.81 2.63 2.62
C GLU A 104 26.74 3.45 1.70
N GLN A 105 26.22 3.93 0.58
CA GLN A 105 26.96 4.79 -0.34
C GLN A 105 27.30 6.15 0.30
N LEU A 106 26.40 6.70 1.12
CA LEU A 106 26.67 7.93 1.87
C LEU A 106 27.79 7.70 2.90
N GLU A 107 27.72 6.61 3.67
CA GLU A 107 28.75 6.28 4.67
C GLU A 107 30.13 6.07 4.02
N GLU A 108 30.18 5.39 2.87
CA GLU A 108 31.42 5.20 2.11
C GLU A 108 31.95 6.53 1.57
N ALA A 109 31.09 7.39 1.03
CA ALA A 109 31.49 8.72 0.58
C ALA A 109 32.00 9.59 1.74
N GLU A 110 31.37 9.52 2.92
CA GLU A 110 31.82 10.21 4.12
C GLU A 110 33.22 9.75 4.56
N LYS A 111 33.47 8.43 4.57
CA LYS A 111 34.80 7.86 4.85
C LYS A 111 35.85 8.37 3.86
N GLN A 112 35.54 8.37 2.56
CA GLN A 112 36.46 8.88 1.53
C GLN A 112 36.77 10.37 1.71
N VAL A 113 35.76 11.19 2.07
CA VAL A 113 35.95 12.62 2.36
C VAL A 113 36.85 12.81 3.58
N GLU A 114 36.69 12.01 4.63
CA GLU A 114 37.55 12.07 5.82
C GLU A 114 39.00 11.69 5.48
N GLU A 115 39.21 10.60 4.75
CA GLU A 115 40.54 10.17 4.30
C GLU A 115 41.23 11.22 3.43
N PHE A 116 40.54 11.77 2.43
CA PHE A 116 41.09 12.83 1.60
C PHE A 116 41.41 14.08 2.41
N THR A 117 40.55 14.46 3.36
CA THR A 117 40.81 15.58 4.25
C THR A 117 42.08 15.34 5.07
N MET A 118 42.30 14.12 5.57
CA MET A 118 43.53 13.75 6.27
C MET A 118 44.78 13.86 5.37
N TRP A 119 44.72 13.36 4.14
CA TRP A 119 45.83 13.45 3.20
C TRP A 119 46.15 14.90 2.81
N ILE A 120 45.14 15.73 2.59
CA ILE A 120 45.30 17.16 2.31
C ILE A 120 45.95 17.87 3.50
N LYS A 121 45.51 17.61 4.74
CA LYS A 121 46.15 18.14 5.96
C LYS A 121 47.64 17.77 6.02
N ARG A 122 47.97 16.49 5.81
CA ARG A 122 49.36 16.01 5.81
C ARG A 122 50.21 16.67 4.74
N LEU A 123 49.70 16.75 3.50
CA LEU A 123 50.38 17.40 2.39
C LEU A 123 50.61 18.89 2.67
N ALA A 124 49.59 19.59 3.17
CA ALA A 124 49.70 21.00 3.54
C ALA A 124 50.76 21.21 4.63
N HIS A 125 50.83 20.33 5.63
CA HIS A 125 51.85 20.38 6.67
C HIS A 125 53.26 20.13 6.11
N SER A 126 53.44 19.10 5.28
CA SER A 126 54.72 18.84 4.61
C SER A 126 55.17 20.03 3.75
N LEU A 127 54.25 20.68 3.04
CA LEU A 127 54.55 21.89 2.25
C LEU A 127 54.98 23.07 3.11
N ARG A 128 54.35 23.29 4.26
CA ARG A 128 54.77 24.33 5.23
C ARG A 128 56.20 24.11 5.69
N ASN A 129 56.60 22.85 5.91
CA ASN A 129 57.95 22.51 6.35
C ASN A 129 58.99 22.61 5.22
N ALA A 130 58.63 22.19 4.00
CA ALA A 130 59.55 22.21 2.85
C ALA A 130 59.70 23.60 2.21
N LYS A 131 58.64 24.42 2.22
CA LYS A 131 58.63 25.77 1.63
C LYS A 131 57.78 26.74 2.47
N PRO A 132 58.34 27.31 3.54
CA PRO A 132 57.61 28.14 4.51
C PRO A 132 56.96 29.39 3.91
N ASP A 133 57.58 30.00 2.89
CA ASP A 133 57.09 31.24 2.26
C ASP A 133 55.87 31.01 1.33
N SER A 134 55.46 29.77 1.13
CA SER A 134 54.32 29.43 0.29
C SER A 134 53.00 29.78 0.97
N LYS A 135 52.21 30.67 0.35
CA LYS A 135 50.83 30.99 0.78
C LYS A 135 49.85 29.82 0.62
N LEU A 136 50.25 28.76 -0.07
CA LEU A 136 49.38 27.63 -0.41
C LEU A 136 48.89 26.88 0.84
N HIS A 137 49.72 26.75 1.87
CA HIS A 137 49.33 26.11 3.13
C HIS A 137 48.13 26.82 3.77
N GLY A 138 48.22 28.13 3.98
CA GLY A 138 47.13 28.94 4.54
C GLY A 138 45.86 28.88 3.69
N ALA A 139 46.00 28.97 2.36
CA ALA A 139 44.86 28.88 1.44
C ALA A 139 44.12 27.54 1.51
N VAL A 140 44.85 26.42 1.68
CA VAL A 140 44.26 25.08 1.84
C VAL A 140 43.54 24.96 3.18
N MET A 141 44.14 25.40 4.29
CA MET A 141 43.52 25.34 5.61
C MET A 141 42.27 26.23 5.69
N ASP A 142 42.32 27.44 5.12
CA ASP A 142 41.16 28.35 5.00
C ASP A 142 40.03 27.73 4.17
N TYR A 143 40.35 26.99 3.11
CA TYR A 143 39.36 26.29 2.30
C TYR A 143 38.68 25.17 3.09
N LEU A 144 39.47 24.31 3.74
CA LEU A 144 38.96 23.20 4.55
C LEU A 144 38.09 23.71 5.71
N SER A 145 38.49 24.79 6.38
CA SER A 145 37.73 25.41 7.47
C SER A 145 36.40 25.98 6.97
N ARG A 146 36.40 26.70 5.84
CA ARG A 146 35.16 27.22 5.22
C ARG A 146 34.20 26.13 4.76
N LYS A 147 34.69 24.94 4.45
CA LYS A 147 33.88 23.77 4.09
C LYS A 147 33.44 22.94 5.30
N GLY A 148 33.83 23.34 6.52
CA GLY A 148 33.50 22.61 7.75
C GLY A 148 34.21 21.26 7.88
N LEU A 149 35.25 21.01 7.06
CA LEU A 149 36.00 19.75 7.06
C LEU A 149 37.02 19.69 8.20
N ILE A 150 37.35 20.84 8.81
CA ILE A 150 38.31 20.97 9.91
C ILE A 150 37.82 22.01 10.91
N SER A 151 38.18 21.85 12.18
CA SER A 151 37.86 22.85 13.21
C SER A 151 38.79 24.08 13.11
N VAL A 152 38.42 25.17 13.78
CA VAL A 152 39.28 26.36 13.87
C VAL A 152 40.58 26.05 14.62
N GLU A 153 40.56 25.10 15.56
CA GLU A 153 41.75 24.68 16.31
C GLU A 153 42.73 23.85 15.46
N ASP A 154 42.22 23.09 14.49
CA ASP A 154 43.05 22.39 13.50
C ASP A 154 43.83 23.34 12.59
N VAL A 155 43.36 24.58 12.40
CA VAL A 155 44.01 25.61 11.55
C VAL A 155 45.20 26.26 12.27
N LEU A 156 45.17 26.30 13.60
CA LEU A 156 46.14 27.05 14.41
C LEU A 156 47.36 26.23 14.85
N ARG A 157 47.39 24.91 14.62
CA ARG A 157 48.51 24.00 14.93
C ARG A 157 49.40 23.78 13.70
#